data_AF-Q5V3R8-F1
#
_entry.id   AF-Q5V3R8-F1
#
_cell.length_a   1.000
_cell.length_b   1.000
_cell.length_c   1.000
_cell.angle_alpha   90.00
_cell.angle_beta   90.00
_cell.angle_gamma   90.00
#
_symmetry.space_group_name_H-M   'P 1'
#
loop_
_entity.id
_entity.type
_entity.pdbx_description
1 polymer ?
#
loop_
_entity_poly.entity_id
_entity_poly.type
_entity_poly.pdbx_seq_one_letter_code
_entity_poly.pdbx_strand_id
1 'polypeptide(L)' 'MAETLATGTVRGTKGRVAVLENNGSVYAVDLRQLVGYELTDGGTDRDLQSSLGAFG' A
#
# COMPACT_ATOMS: atom_id res chain seq x y z
N MET A 1 6.13 -6.88 -17.43
CA MET A 1 6.31 -5.69 -16.56
C MET A 1 5.51 -5.98 -15.30
N ALA A 2 6.13 -6.06 -14.12
CA ALA A 2 5.39 -6.29 -12.88
C ALA A 2 4.70 -4.98 -12.48
N GLU A 3 3.38 -5.02 -12.34
CA GLU A 3 2.59 -3.89 -11.87
C GLU A 3 2.79 -3.74 -10.36
N THR A 4 3.10 -2.54 -9.88
CA THR A 4 3.21 -2.23 -8.45
C THR A 4 1.89 -1.63 -7.99
N LEU A 5 1.06 -2.44 -7.34
CA LEU A 5 -0.25 -2.03 -6.83
C LEU A 5 -0.25 -2.11 -5.29
N ALA A 6 -0.50 -0.97 -4.64
CA ALA A 6 -0.93 -0.91 -3.23
C ALA A 6 -2.43 -0.64 -3.19
N THR A 7 -3.17 -1.63 -2.72
CA THR A 7 -4.59 -1.52 -2.39
C THR A 7 -4.78 -1.82 -0.91
N GLY A 8 -5.65 -1.07 -0.24
CA GLY A 8 -5.99 -1.34 1.15
C GLY A 8 -6.64 -0.14 1.82
N THR A 9 -7.13 -0.35 3.03
CA THR A 9 -7.65 0.73 3.88
C THR A 9 -6.52 1.30 4.71
N VAL A 10 -6.33 2.62 4.65
CA VAL A 10 -5.39 3.32 5.54
C VAL A 10 -5.94 3.26 6.97
N ARG A 11 -5.22 2.59 7.87
CA ARG A 11 -5.54 2.53 9.31
C ARG A 11 -4.96 3.70 10.09
N GLY A 12 -3.87 4.29 9.58
CA GLY A 12 -3.22 5.46 10.17
C GLY A 12 -1.85 5.71 9.57
N THR A 13 -1.22 6.82 10.00
CA THR A 13 0.13 7.21 9.58
C THR A 13 0.97 7.66 10.78
N LYS A 14 2.29 7.48 10.67
CA LYS A 14 3.27 8.02 11.61
C LYS A 14 4.54 8.41 10.88
N GLY A 15 4.85 9.71 10.87
CA GLY A 15 5.97 10.23 10.10
C GLY A 15 5.81 9.88 8.61
N ARG A 16 6.75 9.10 8.05
CA ARG A 16 6.73 8.67 6.65
C ARG A 16 6.08 7.29 6.42
N VAL A 17 5.55 6.66 7.47
CA VAL A 17 4.97 5.32 7.36
C VAL A 17 3.46 5.41 7.37
N ALA A 18 2.80 4.75 6.41
CA ALA A 18 1.38 4.46 6.43
C ALA A 18 1.14 2.98 6.76
N VAL A 19 0.09 2.71 7.54
CA VAL A 19 -0.36 1.36 7.85
C VAL A 19 -1.60 1.06 7.01
N LEU A 20 -1.51 0.05 6.15
CA LEU A 20 -2.60 -0.42 5.30
C LEU A 20 -3.11 -1.76 5.80
N GLU A 21 -4.43 -1.92 5.86
CA GLU A 21 -5.07 -3.22 6.01
C GLU A 21 -5.61 -3.67 4.65
N ASN A 22 -5.25 -4.89 4.23
CA ASN A 22 -5.79 -5.50 3.02
C ASN A 22 -5.96 -7.02 3.25
N ASN A 23 -7.16 -7.54 2.99
CA ASN A 23 -7.51 -8.96 3.17
C ASN A 23 -7.06 -9.54 4.53
N GLY A 24 -7.28 -8.79 5.62
CA GLY A 24 -6.92 -9.20 6.98
C GLY A 24 -5.41 -9.15 7.30
N SER A 25 -4.57 -8.75 6.35
CA SER A 25 -3.13 -8.55 6.55
C SER A 25 -2.80 -7.07 6.72
N VAL A 26 -1.74 -6.78 7.48
CA VAL A 26 -1.29 -5.41 7.77
C VAL A 26 0.06 -5.16 7.14
N TYR A 27 0.17 -4.04 6.42
CA TYR A 27 1.37 -3.63 5.69
C TYR A 27 1.82 -2.24 6.12
N ALA A 28 3.11 -2.09 6.38
CA ALA A 28 3.75 -0.78 6.55
C ALA A 28 4.34 -0.35 5.20
N VAL A 29 3.98 0.86 4.76
CA VAL A 29 4.42 1.42 3.47
C VAL A 29 5.15 2.74 3.71
N ASP A 30 6.31 2.92 3.07
CA ASP A 30 6.97 4.23 3.01
C ASP A 30 6.23 5.16 2.05
N LEU A 31 5.63 6.22 2.58
CA LEU A 31 4.93 7.24 1.80
C LEU A 31 5.82 7.89 0.72
N ARG A 32 7.14 7.93 0.91
CA ARG A 32 8.08 8.45 -0.10
C ARG A 32 8.10 7.58 -1.36
N GLN A 33 7.81 6.29 -1.25
CA GLN A 33 7.73 5.38 -2.40
C GLN A 33 6.43 5.57 -3.20
N LEU A 34 5.46 6.31 -2.67
CA LEU A 34 4.20 6.63 -3.33
C LEU A 34 4.21 8.00 -4.03
N VAL A 35 5.29 8.78 -3.89
CA VAL A 35 5.40 10.08 -4.57
C VAL A 35 5.42 9.88 -6.08
N GLY A 36 4.51 10.55 -6.78
CA GLY A 36 4.35 10.43 -8.24
C GLY A 36 3.30 9.40 -8.67
N TYR A 37 2.67 8.69 -7.72
CA TYR A 37 1.51 7.84 -7.98
C TYR A 37 0.20 8.56 -7.65
N GLU A 38 -0.87 8.21 -8.36
CA GLU A 38 -2.22 8.69 -8.09
C GLU A 38 -2.97 7.70 -7.20
N LEU A 39 -3.88 8.25 -6.37
CA LEU A 39 -4.82 7.45 -5.57
C LEU A 39 -6.12 7.32 -6.35
N THR A 40 -6.62 6.09 -6.45
CA THR A 40 -7.94 5.79 -7.01
C THR A 40 -8.81 5.15 -5.94
N ASP A 41 -10.09 5.52 -5.89
CA ASP A 41 -11.06 4.86 -5.01
C ASP A 41 -11.30 3.41 -5.45
N GLY A 42 -11.50 2.52 -4.47
CA GLY A 42 -11.85 1.11 -4.69
C GLY A 42 -10.72 0.12 -4.46
N GLY A 43 -11.09 -1.14 -4.20
CA GLY A 43 -10.17 -2.27 -4.14
C GLY A 43 -9.99 -2.91 -5.51
N THR A 44 -8.79 -3.36 -5.86
CA THR A 44 -8.63 -4.20 -7.06
C THR A 44 -9.13 -5.62 -6.75
N ASP A 45 -9.89 -6.24 -7.66
CA ASP A 45 -10.37 -7.64 -7.53
C ASP A 45 -9.23 -8.68 -7.59
N ARG A 46 -7.99 -8.23 -7.77
CA ARG A 46 -6.79 -9.06 -7.87
C ARG A 46 -6.04 -9.09 -6.54
N ASP A 47 -5.87 -10.30 -5.99
CA ASP A 47 -4.97 -10.59 -4.86
C ASP A 47 -3.47 -10.49 -5.25
N LEU A 48 -3.07 -9.43 -5.94
CA LEU A 48 -1.69 -9.20 -6.39
C LEU A 48 -1.15 -7.94 -5.70
N GLN A 49 -0.64 -8.09 -4.48
CA GLN A 49 0.20 -7.07 -3.84
C GLN A 49 1.66 -7.36 -4.17
N SER A 50 2.29 -6.49 -4.97
CA SER A 50 3.75 -6.38 -4.96
C SER A 50 4.13 -5.58 -3.73
N SER A 51 4.79 -6.21 -2.75
CA SER A 51 5.13 -5.56 -1.49
C SER A 51 5.88 -4.26 -1.74
N LEU A 52 5.25 -3.13 -1.43
CA LEU A 52 5.92 -1.84 -1.36
C LEU A 52 6.77 -1.83 -0.10
N GLY A 53 7.95 -2.45 -0.19
CA GLY A 53 9.00 -2.47 0.82
C GLY A 53 8.47 -2.44 2.25
N ALA A 54 7.93 -3.57 2.71
CA ALA A 54 7.69 -3.75 4.13
C ALA A 54 9.04 -3.49 4.83
N PHE A 55 9.09 -2.46 5.69
CA PHE A 55 10.27 -2.25 6.52
C PHE A 55 10.45 -3.48 7.41
N GLY A 56 11.59 -4.16 7.26
CA GLY A 56 12.13 -5.07 8.27
C GLY A 56 12.77 -4.30 9.40
#